data_AF-A0A433EL50-F1
#
_entry.id   AF-A0A433EL50-F1
#
_cell.length_a   1.000
_cell.length_b   1.000
_cell.length_c   1.000
_cell.angle_alpha   90.00
_cell.angle_beta   90.00
_cell.angle_gamma   90.00
#
_symmetry.space_group_name_H-M   'P 1'
#
loop_
_entity.id
_entity.type
_entity.pdbx_description
1 polymer ?
#
loop_
_entity_poly.entity_id
_entity_poly.type
_entity_poly.pdbx_seq_one_letter_code
_entity_poly.pdbx_strand_id
1 'polypeptide(L)' 'MCGRCGVETIEPKRHEKGVSPPDNEAHVDHIIAKLNGGSATVENGQVLCRLCNLEKSNK' A
#
# COMPACT_ATOMS: atom_id res chain seq x y z
N MET A 1 -8.75 -5.79 -3.13
CA MET A 1 -8.83 -6.18 -1.70
C MET A 1 -7.47 -5.96 -1.07
N CYS A 2 -7.42 -5.36 0.12
CA CYS A 2 -6.19 -5.12 0.88
C CYS A 2 -5.64 -6.44 1.44
N GLY A 3 -4.36 -6.72 1.19
CA GLY A 3 -3.68 -7.94 1.64
C GLY A 3 -3.49 -8.06 3.16
N ARG A 4 -3.64 -6.97 3.93
CA ARG A 4 -3.51 -6.98 5.39
C ARG A 4 -4.85 -7.10 6.13
N CYS A 5 -5.79 -6.18 5.85
CA CYS A 5 -7.05 -6.09 6.62
C CYS A 5 -8.28 -6.59 5.85
N GLY A 6 -8.14 -6.98 4.58
CA GLY A 6 -9.23 -7.51 3.78
C GLY A 6 -10.26 -6.49 3.29
N VAL A 7 -10.09 -5.19 3.54
CA VAL A 7 -11.02 -4.16 3.01
C VAL A 7 -10.94 -4.08 1.48
N GLU A 8 -12.07 -3.77 0.84
CA GLU A 8 -12.08 -3.42 -0.57
C GLU A 8 -11.34 -2.09 -0.78
N THR A 9 -10.42 -2.11 -1.74
CA THR A 9 -9.56 -0.97 -2.09
C THR A 9 -10.12 -0.28 -3.32
N ILE A 10 -10.09 1.04 -3.34
CA ILE A 10 -10.49 1.83 -4.51
C ILE A 10 -9.29 2.19 -5.38
N GLU A 11 -9.53 2.46 -6.65
CA GLU A 11 -8.51 2.96 -7.57
C GLU A 11 -7.87 4.26 -7.07
N PRO A 12 -6.53 4.37 -7.12
CA PRO A 12 -5.83 5.56 -6.68
C PRO A 12 -6.09 6.72 -7.62
N LYS A 13 -6.30 7.91 -7.04
CA LYS A 13 -6.48 9.14 -7.81
C LYS A 13 -5.15 9.89 -7.89
N ARG A 14 -5.00 10.69 -8.95
CA ARG A 14 -3.86 11.61 -9.07
C ARG A 14 -3.85 12.55 -7.86
N HIS A 15 -2.68 12.69 -7.23
CA HIS A 15 -2.50 13.59 -6.10
C HIS A 15 -2.93 15.02 -6.41
N GLU A 16 -3.72 15.60 -5.51
CA GLU A 16 -4.17 16.99 -5.53
C GLU A 16 -3.71 17.71 -4.26
N LYS A 17 -3.13 18.90 -4.42
CA LYS A 17 -2.57 19.65 -3.29
C LYS A 17 -3.69 20.04 -2.32
N GLY A 18 -3.52 19.66 -1.05
CA GLY A 18 -4.48 19.97 0.02
C GLY A 18 -5.61 18.93 0.18
N VAL A 19 -5.65 17.90 -0.66
CA VAL A 19 -6.62 16.81 -0.56
C VAL A 19 -5.95 15.60 0.08
N SER A 20 -6.55 15.07 1.14
CA SER A 20 -6.15 13.77 1.69
C SER A 20 -6.87 12.66 0.91
N PRO A 21 -6.16 11.69 0.32
CA PRO A 21 -6.79 10.57 -0.34
C PRO A 21 -7.60 9.71 0.64
N PRO A 22 -8.61 8.95 0.16
CA PRO A 22 -9.39 8.06 1.01
C PRO A 22 -8.53 7.00 1.70
N ASP A 23 -8.97 6.57 2.89
CA ASP A 23 -8.27 5.61 3.72
C ASP A 23 -8.12 4.21 3.10
N ASN A 24 -9.03 3.88 2.16
CA ASN A 24 -9.03 2.64 1.40
C ASN A 24 -8.49 2.79 -0.03
N GLU A 25 -7.79 3.87 -0.35
CA GLU A 25 -7.06 3.99 -1.62
C GLU A 25 -6.02 2.86 -1.76
N ALA A 26 -5.95 2.24 -2.95
CA ALA A 26 -5.01 1.15 -3.22
C ALA A 26 -3.57 1.65 -3.34
N HIS A 27 -2.67 1.03 -2.60
CA HIS A 27 -1.22 1.23 -2.65
C HIS A 27 -0.55 -0.11 -3.01
N VAL A 28 0.46 -0.07 -3.87
CA VAL A 28 1.34 -1.23 -4.12
C VAL A 28 2.59 -1.07 -3.27
N ASP A 29 2.84 -2.05 -2.41
CA ASP A 29 4.02 -2.08 -1.53
C ASP A 29 4.68 -3.46 -1.53
N HIS A 30 5.89 -3.52 -0.98
CA HIS A 30 6.59 -4.77 -0.81
C HIS A 30 6.04 -5.58 0.39
N ILE A 31 5.97 -6.90 0.29
CA ILE A 31 5.67 -7.78 1.44
C ILE A 31 6.80 -7.68 2.46
N ILE A 32 8.03 -7.96 2.04
CA ILE A 32 9.25 -7.67 2.80
C ILE A 32 9.76 -6.31 2.35
N ALA A 33 9.89 -5.35 3.27
CA ALA A 33 10.38 -4.01 2.95
C ALA A 33 11.77 -4.05 2.27
N LYS A 34 12.00 -3.17 1.30
CA LYS A 34 13.28 -3.06 0.58
C LYS A 34 14.48 -2.86 1.53
N LEU A 35 14.30 -2.05 2.58
CA LEU A 35 15.34 -1.82 3.60
C LEU A 35 15.71 -3.09 4.39
N ASN A 36 14.80 -4.07 4.45
CA ASN A 36 15.02 -5.37 5.10
C ASN A 36 15.40 -6.46 4.08
N GLY A 37 15.81 -6.09 2.87
CA GLY A 37 16.27 -7.02 1.84
C GLY A 37 15.17 -7.57 0.92
N GLY A 38 13.97 -7.00 0.92
CA GLY A 38 12.89 -7.41 0.01
C GLY A 38 13.24 -7.23 -1.47
N SER A 39 12.87 -8.21 -2.31
CA SER A 39 13.09 -8.18 -3.76
C SER A 39 12.14 -7.21 -4.46
N ALA A 40 12.54 -6.66 -5.62
CA ALA A 40 11.69 -5.83 -6.46
C ALA A 40 10.91 -6.66 -7.51
N THR A 41 10.48 -7.87 -7.13
CA THR A 41 9.76 -8.79 -8.02
C THR A 41 8.27 -8.78 -7.71
N VAL A 42 7.45 -9.24 -8.67
CA VAL A 42 5.98 -9.23 -8.53
C VAL A 42 5.52 -10.08 -7.35
N GLU A 43 6.26 -11.16 -7.04
CA GLU A 43 5.93 -12.08 -5.93
C GLU A 43 6.12 -11.42 -4.56
N ASN A 44 6.98 -10.41 -4.46
CA ASN A 44 7.13 -9.60 -3.23
C ASN A 44 6.24 -8.35 -3.26
N GLY A 45 5.38 -8.19 -4.27
CA GLY A 45 4.40 -7.10 -4.33
C GLY A 45 3.08 -7.49 -3.66
N GLN A 46 2.44 -6.52 -2.99
CA GLN A 46 1.09 -6.65 -2.47
C GLN A 46 0.29 -5.36 -2.62
N VAL A 47 -1.04 -5.47 -2.68
CA VAL A 47 -1.95 -4.33 -2.60
C VAL A 47 -2.37 -4.12 -1.15
N LEU A 48 -2.17 -2.91 -0.64
CA LEU A 48 -2.61 -2.46 0.68
C LEU A 48 -3.55 -1.27 0.54
N CYS A 49 -4.46 -1.09 1.50
CA CYS A 49 -5.12 0.21 1.66
C CYS A 49 -4.12 1.23 2.21
N ARG A 50 -4.40 2.52 1.97
CA ARG A 50 -3.59 3.64 2.46
C ARG A 50 -3.25 3.53 3.95
N LEU A 51 -4.24 3.24 4.80
CA LEU A 51 -4.01 3.11 6.26
C LEU A 51 -3.01 1.99 6.59
N CYS A 52 -3.24 0.78 6.07
CA CYS A 52 -2.35 -0.35 6.34
C CYS A 52 -0.95 -0.14 5.78
N ASN A 53 -0.83 0.51 4.61
CA ASN A 53 0.46 0.83 4.01
C ASN A 53 1.26 1.82 4.89
N LEU A 54 0.61 2.88 5.37
CA LEU A 54 1.25 3.87 6.24
C LEU A 54 1.67 3.26 7.59
N GLU A 55 0.84 2.38 8.16
CA GLU A 55 1.15 1.67 9.39
C GLU A 55 2.28 0.65 9.23
N LYS A 56 2.34 -0.02 8.06
CA LYS A 56 3.40 -0.97 7.72
C LYS A 56 4.77 -0.30 7.75
N SER A 57 4.91 0.87 7.14
CA SER A 57 6.20 1.58 7.08
C SER A 57 7.30 0.64 6.53
N ASN A 58 8.42 0.50 7.23
CA ASN A 58 9.51 -0.42 6.90
C ASN A 58 9.44 -1.77 7.64
N LYS A 59 8.30 -2.10 8.25
CA LYS A 59 8.08 -3.39 8.90
C LYS A 59 7.78 -4.48 7.85
#